data_AF-A0A955DXC0-F1
#
_entry.id   AF-A0A955DXC0-F1
#
_cell.length_a   1.000
_cell.length_b   1.000
_cell.length_c   1.000
_cell.angle_alpha   90.00
_cell.angle_beta   90.00
_cell.angle_gamma   90.00
#
_symmetry.space_group_name_H-M   'P 1'
#
loop_
_entity.id
_entity.type
_entity.pdbx_description
1 polymer ?
#
loop_
_entity_poly.entity_id
_entity_poly.type
_entity_poly.pdbx_seq_one_letter_code
_entity_poly.pdbx_strand_id
1 'polypeptide(L)'
;LIASHSAEDGFAFDVEHLAIARRAGYAMQEVGIPWTHQDGGTVRPFRDGLRMLRAVWRIRRRMRTLHLEGRREDAPEVVVVATSAETTAR
;
A
#
# COMPACT_ATOMS: atom_id res chain seq x y z
N LEU A 1 3.56 -4.34 -14.13
CA LEU A 1 4.65 -4.64 -13.17
C LEU A 1 4.11 -4.79 -11.75
N ILE A 2 3.52 -3.76 -11.13
CA ILE A 2 3.04 -3.89 -9.74
C ILE A 2 1.77 -4.76 -9.69
N ALA A 3 0.71 -4.39 -10.42
CA ALA A 3 -0.54 -5.14 -10.45
C ALA A 3 -0.38 -6.61 -10.91
N SER A 4 0.57 -6.88 -11.81
CA SER A 4 0.86 -8.23 -12.31
C SER A 4 1.53 -9.16 -11.27
N HIS A 5 2.06 -8.61 -10.17
CA HIS A 5 2.65 -9.38 -9.07
C HIS A 5 1.78 -9.35 -7.81
N SER A 6 0.62 -8.69 -7.84
CA SER A 6 -0.36 -8.67 -6.76
C SER A 6 -1.06 -10.03 -6.65
N ALA A 7 -1.25 -10.56 -5.45
CA ALA A 7 -2.09 -11.73 -5.17
C ALA A 7 -2.90 -11.61 -3.87
N GLU A 8 -2.89 -10.44 -3.22
CA GLU A 8 -3.79 -10.14 -2.11
C GLU A 8 -5.15 -9.69 -2.65
N ASP A 9 -6.18 -10.52 -2.44
CA ASP A 9 -7.57 -10.22 -2.83
C ASP A 9 -8.36 -9.45 -1.74
N GLY A 10 -7.69 -9.05 -0.66
CA GLY A 10 -8.29 -8.43 0.52
C GLY A 10 -7.97 -6.94 0.68
N PHE A 11 -8.40 -6.36 1.80
CA PHE A 11 -8.17 -4.95 2.15
C PHE A 11 -6.69 -4.52 2.27
N ALA A 12 -5.74 -5.44 2.18
CA ALA A 12 -4.31 -5.15 2.25
C ALA A 12 -3.62 -5.10 0.87
N PHE A 13 -4.40 -5.01 -0.22
CA PHE A 13 -3.85 -4.93 -1.58
C PHE A 13 -2.95 -3.69 -1.77
N ASP A 14 -3.28 -2.57 -1.12
CA ASP A 14 -2.52 -1.32 -1.12
C ASP A 14 -1.12 -1.51 -0.51
N VAL A 15 -1.03 -2.22 0.61
CA VAL A 15 0.23 -2.58 1.27
C VAL A 15 1.08 -3.47 0.36
N GLU A 16 0.47 -4.42 -0.35
CA GLU A 16 1.20 -5.28 -1.29
C GLU A 16 1.76 -4.48 -2.47
N HIS A 17 0.97 -3.56 -3.04
CA HIS A 17 1.41 -2.70 -4.12
C HIS A 17 2.60 -1.82 -3.71
N LEU A 18 2.53 -1.17 -2.54
CA LEU A 18 3.63 -0.35 -2.02
C LEU A 18 4.88 -1.20 -1.72
N ALA A 19 4.71 -2.42 -1.21
CA ALA A 19 5.82 -3.32 -0.96
C ALA A 19 6.51 -3.79 -2.25
N ILE A 20 5.74 -4.09 -3.30
CA ILE A 20 6.26 -4.43 -4.63
C ILE A 20 6.96 -3.22 -5.26
N ALA A 21 6.36 -2.02 -5.19
CA ALA A 21 6.96 -0.79 -5.69
C ALA A 21 8.32 -0.53 -5.03
N ARG A 22 8.39 -0.64 -3.70
CA ARG A 22 9.65 -0.50 -2.96
C ARG A 22 10.69 -1.53 -3.39
N ARG A 23 10.29 -2.79 -3.59
CA ARG A 23 11.21 -3.85 -4.01
C ARG A 23 11.65 -3.72 -5.47
N ALA A 24 10.81 -3.13 -6.32
CA ALA A 24 11.14 -2.82 -7.71
C ALA A 24 12.04 -1.58 -7.86
N GLY A 25 12.34 -0.87 -6.76
CA GLY A 25 13.26 0.28 -6.75
C GLY A 25 12.62 1.63 -7.03
N TYR A 26 11.29 1.75 -6.95
CA TYR A 26 10.63 3.06 -7.04
C TYR A 26 10.91 3.88 -5.77
N ALA A 27 11.23 5.17 -5.94
CA ALA A 27 11.18 6.10 -4.81
C ALA A 27 9.72 6.45 -4.51
N MET A 28 9.41 6.72 -3.25
CA MET A 28 8.06 7.04 -2.79
C MET A 28 8.08 8.41 -2.13
N GLN A 29 7.09 9.23 -2.43
CA GLN A 29 6.87 10.49 -1.74
C GLN A 29 5.45 10.55 -1.21
N GLU A 30 5.34 10.93 0.06
CA GLU A 30 4.06 11.17 0.69
C GLU A 30 3.54 12.55 0.29
N VAL A 31 2.32 12.60 -0.23
CA VAL A 31 1.63 13.85 -0.56
C VAL A 31 0.36 13.90 0.26
N GLY A 32 0.22 14.96 1.05
CA GLY A 32 -0.98 15.20 1.84
C GLY A 32 -2.17 15.45 0.94
N ILE A 33 -3.22 14.63 1.07
CA ILE A 33 -4.50 14.83 0.39
C ILE A 33 -5.53 15.24 1.44
N PRO A 34 -6.35 16.28 1.20
CA PRO A 34 -7.44 16.63 2.09
C PRO A 34 -8.49 15.52 2.04
N TRP A 35 -8.55 14.72 3.10
CA TRP A 35 -9.56 13.69 3.28
C TRP A 35 -10.67 14.23 4.17
N THR A 36 -11.91 14.16 3.68
CA THR A 36 -13.10 14.45 4.48
C THR A 36 -13.68 13.12 4.96
N HIS A 37 -13.91 13.00 6.27
CA HIS A 37 -14.60 11.83 6.81
C HIS A 37 -16.02 11.78 6.23
N GLN A 38 -16.38 10.64 5.64
CA GLN A 38 -17.75 10.36 5.24
C GLN A 38 -18.30 9.29 6.19
N ASP A 39 -19.33 9.63 6.93
CA ASP A 39 -20.03 8.70 7.83
C ASP A 39 -20.71 7.59 7.00
N GLY A 40 -20.46 6.33 7.36
CA GLY A 40 -21.01 5.16 6.63
C GLY A 40 -20.14 3.89 6.64
N GLY A 41 -19.19 3.76 7.56
CA GLY A 41 -18.23 2.65 7.55
C GLY A 41 -18.86 1.28 7.87
N THR A 42 -18.90 0.38 6.88
CA THR A 42 -19.30 -1.04 7.05
C THR A 42 -18.13 -1.92 7.52
N VAL A 43 -17.11 -1.35 8.16
CA VAL A 43 -15.89 -2.08 8.54
C VAL A 43 -15.91 -2.36 10.04
N ARG A 44 -15.73 -3.61 10.45
CA ARG A 44 -15.70 -4.04 11.85
C ARG A 44 -14.28 -3.92 12.39
N PRO A 45 -13.96 -2.97 13.29
CA PRO A 45 -12.58 -2.60 13.63
C PRO A 45 -11.70 -3.77 14.07
N PHE A 46 -12.21 -4.62 14.96
CA PHE A 46 -11.44 -5.74 15.50
C PHE A 46 -11.26 -6.90 14.52
N ARG A 47 -12.34 -7.32 13.87
CA ARG A 47 -12.31 -8.49 12.97
C ARG A 47 -11.52 -8.17 11.71
N ASP A 48 -11.82 -7.03 11.10
CA ASP A 48 -11.23 -6.65 9.82
C ASP A 48 -9.79 -6.15 10.05
N GLY A 49 -9.50 -5.52 11.20
CA GLY A 49 -8.14 -5.20 11.63
C GLY A 49 -7.25 -6.42 11.82
N LEU A 50 -7.74 -7.49 12.48
CA LEU A 50 -6.96 -8.73 12.62
C LEU A 50 -6.76 -9.45 11.29
N ARG A 51 -7.72 -9.37 10.37
CA ARG A 51 -7.59 -9.88 8.99
C ARG A 51 -6.52 -9.12 8.22
N MET A 52 -6.50 -7.78 8.31
CA MET A 52 -5.45 -6.96 7.72
C MET A 52 -4.07 -7.27 8.31
N LEU A 53 -3.94 -7.41 9.63
CA LEU A 53 -2.65 -7.73 10.26
C LEU A 53 -2.07 -9.06 9.75
N ARG A 54 -2.92 -10.10 9.62
CA ARG A 54 -2.51 -11.38 9.04
C ARG A 54 -2.11 -11.25 7.57
N ALA A 55 -2.84 -10.44 6.79
CA ALA A 55 -2.52 -10.18 5.39
C ALA A 55 -1.16 -9.47 5.25
N VAL A 56 -0.87 -8.45 6.05
CA VAL A 56 0.43 -7.76 6.09
C VAL A 56 1.57 -8.75 6.39
N TRP A 57 1.37 -9.68 7.32
CA TRP A 57 2.38 -10.69 7.64
C TRP A 57 2.63 -11.67 6.49
N ARG A 58 1.57 -12.08 5.78
CA ARG A 58 1.66 -12.90 4.56
C ARG A 58 2.40 -12.16 3.44
N ILE A 59 2.06 -10.89 3.20
CA ILE A 59 2.75 -10.02 2.23
C ILE A 59 4.23 -9.94 2.60
N ARG A 60 4.58 -9.67 3.86
CA ARG A 60 5.98 -9.60 4.31
C ARG A 60 6.75 -10.89 4.05
N ARG A 61 6.13 -12.06 4.22
CA ARG A 61 6.74 -13.36 3.88
C ARG A 61 6.96 -13.51 2.38
N ARG A 62 5.97 -13.17 1.56
CA ARG A 62 6.05 -13.19 0.08
C ARG A 62 7.13 -12.25 -0.46
N MET A 63 7.29 -11.09 0.18
CA MET A 63 8.34 -10.12 -0.14
C MET A 63 9.75 -10.60 0.21
N ARG A 64 9.95 -11.80 0.76
CA ARG A 64 11.28 -12.41 0.89
C ARG A 64 11.63 -13.27 -0.32
N THR A 65 10.63 -13.85 -0.98
CA THR A 65 10.82 -14.82 -2.07
C THR A 65 10.52 -14.25 -3.46
N LEU A 66 9.77 -13.14 -3.55
CA LEU A 66 9.39 -12.51 -4.83
C LEU A 66 10.59 -12.07 -5.68
N HIS A 67 10.96 -12.82 -6.72
CA HIS A 67 11.94 -12.36 -7.70
C HIS A 67 11.26 -11.40 -8.67
N LEU A 68 11.78 -10.18 -8.81
CA LEU A 68 11.24 -9.19 -9.74
C LEU A 68 12.18 -9.13 -10.95
N GLU A 69 11.74 -9.67 -12.07
CA GLU A 69 12.43 -9.53 -13.35
C GLU A 69 12.18 -8.13 -13.92
N GLY A 70 13.26 -7.42 -14.27
CA GLY A 70 13.19 -6.07 -14.83
C GLY A 70 13.21 -4.96 -13.77
N ARG A 71 14.39 -4.71 -13.18
CA ARG A 71 14.68 -3.42 -12.56
C ARG A 71 14.66 -2.37 -13.68
N ARG A 72 13.65 -1.50 -13.68
CA ARG A 72 13.63 -0.37 -14.63
C ARG A 72 14.56 0.70 -14.07
N GLU A 73 15.68 0.93 -14.75
CA GLU A 73 16.56 2.08 -14.46
C GLU A 73 15.89 3.41 -14.82
N ASP A 74 14.87 3.37 -15.68
CA ASP A 74 14.12 4.52 -16.19
C ASP A 74 12.73 4.69 -15.53
N ALA A 75 12.49 4.07 -14.37
CA ALA A 75 11.21 4.23 -13.67
C ALA A 75 11.04 5.69 -13.21
N PRO A 76 9.87 6.34 -13.45
CA PRO A 76 9.62 7.67 -12.93
C PRO A 76 9.78 7.67 -11.41
N GLU A 77 10.49 8.68 -10.93
CA GLU A 77 11.17 8.74 -9.63
C GLU A 77 10.23 8.61 -8.42
N VAL A 78 8.91 8.77 -8.57
CA VAL A 78 8.02 8.96 -7.41
C VAL A 78 6.70 8.20 -7.54
N VAL A 79 6.49 7.23 -6.66
CA VAL A 79 5.17 6.70 -6.30
C VAL A 79 4.58 7.59 -5.21
N VAL A 80 3.50 8.29 -5.53
CA VAL A 80 2.81 9.17 -4.59
C VAL A 80 1.96 8.35 -3.63
N VAL A 81 2.26 8.46 -2.33
CA VAL A 81 1.48 7.85 -1.26
C VAL A 81 0.58 8.94 -0.68
N ALA A 82 -0.73 8.76 -0.81
CA ALA A 82 -1.72 9.67 -0.26
C ALA A 82 -1.80 9.50 1.26
N THR A 83 -1.37 10.50 2.02
CA THR A 83 -1.50 10.51 3.47
C THR A 83 -2.55 11.53 3.88
N SER A 84 -3.23 11.28 5.01
CA SER A 84 -4.17 12.23 5.58
C SER A 84 -3.39 13.46 6.05
N ALA A 85 -3.59 14.60 5.38
CA ALA A 85 -3.21 15.88 5.96
C ALA A 85 -4.16 16.15 7.12
N GLU A 86 -3.66 16.16 8.36
CA GLU A 86 -4.42 16.68 9.50
C GLU A 86 -4.88 18.10 9.16
N THR A 87 -6.17 18.27 8.94
CA THR A 87 -6.77 19.60 8.86
C THR A 87 -6.77 20.14 10.28
N THR A 88 -5.69 20.84 10.65
CA THR A 88 -5.70 21.71 11.82
C THR A 88 -6.70 22.84 11.50
N ALA A 89 -7.96 22.61 11.84
CA ALA A 89 -8.98 23.65 11.87
C ALA A 89 -8.49 24.72 12.87
N ARG A 90 -8.18 25.91 12.34
CA ARG A 90 -8.05 27.14 13.12
C ARG A 90 -9.42 27.77 13.29
#